data_AF-A0A7S2R129-F1
#
_entry.id   AF-A0A7S2R129-F1
#
_cell.length_a   1.000
_cell.length_b   1.000
_cell.length_c   1.000
_cell.angle_alpha   90.00
_cell.angle_beta   90.00
_cell.angle_gamma   90.00
#
_symmetry.space_group_name_H-M   'P 1'
#
loop_
_entity.id
_entity.type
_entity.pdbx_description
1 polymer ?
#
loop_
_entity_poly.entity_id
_entity_poly.type
_entity_poly.pdbx_seq_one_letter_code
_entity_poly.pdbx_strand_id
1 'polypeptide(L)'
;VSTTTTPALKYLFNVNQDSKLLDVDRAKKFHSITAKLLYVSNRARLDLKLSIAFLTSRASKSTGQDWRKLRWVLQYAKGTLDMVSILGVDSMMSLINWVDASYAVKMT
;
A
#
# COMPACT_ATOMS: atom_id res chain seq x y z
N VAL A 1 -6.83 1.70 21.48
CA VAL A 1 -6.08 1.76 20.19
C VAL A 1 -7.11 2.09 19.11
N SER A 2 -6.95 3.19 18.37
CA SER A 2 -7.90 3.58 17.32
C SER A 2 -7.82 2.63 16.13
N THR A 3 -8.99 2.13 15.70
CA THR A 3 -9.15 1.31 14.48
C THR A 3 -9.83 2.17 13.42
N THR A 4 -9.36 2.11 12.18
CA THR A 4 -9.97 2.83 11.07
C THR A 4 -10.70 1.85 10.14
N THR A 5 -11.80 2.29 9.56
CA THR A 5 -12.60 1.55 8.57
C THR A 5 -12.06 1.65 7.13
N THR A 6 -11.20 2.62 6.80
CA THR A 6 -10.67 2.80 5.43
C THR A 6 -9.14 2.70 5.35
N PRO A 7 -8.59 2.07 4.29
CA PRO A 7 -7.14 1.89 4.11
C PRO A 7 -6.41 3.19 3.73
N ALA A 8 -7.13 4.21 3.28
CA ALA A 8 -6.59 5.50 2.86
C ALA A 8 -7.28 6.66 3.58
N LEU A 9 -6.51 7.73 3.79
CA LEU A 9 -7.02 9.04 4.19
C LEU A 9 -7.47 9.83 2.95
N LYS A 10 -8.45 10.72 3.10
CA LYS A 10 -8.92 11.61 2.00
C LYS A 10 -7.78 12.40 1.36
N TYR A 11 -6.76 12.74 2.15
CA TYR A 11 -5.58 13.49 1.73
C TYR A 11 -4.36 12.59 1.45
N LEU A 12 -4.59 11.33 1.01
CA LEU A 12 -3.52 10.39 0.68
C LEU A 12 -2.51 11.02 -0.30
N PHE A 13 -3.01 11.65 -1.36
CA PHE A 13 -2.18 12.25 -2.41
C PHE A 13 -1.68 13.67 -2.09
N ASN A 14 -2.15 14.29 -1.01
CA ASN A 14 -1.71 15.63 -0.64
C ASN A 14 -0.29 15.55 -0.09
N VAL A 15 0.65 16.19 -0.76
CA VAL A 15 2.05 16.27 -0.36
C VAL A 15 2.43 17.73 -0.24
N ASN A 16 2.89 18.13 0.94
CA ASN A 16 3.55 19.41 1.12
C ASN A 16 5.05 19.23 0.85
N GLN A 17 5.58 19.91 -0.17
CA GLN A 17 6.98 19.82 -0.57
C GLN A 17 7.93 20.51 0.42
N ASP A 18 7.44 21.50 1.17
CA ASP A 18 8.20 22.25 2.18
C ASP A 18 8.24 21.52 3.54
N SER A 19 7.57 20.36 3.63
CA SER A 19 7.50 19.62 4.88
C SER A 19 8.86 19.00 5.22
N LYS A 20 9.29 19.19 6.48
CA LYS A 20 10.53 18.62 6.99
C LYS A 20 10.57 17.09 6.80
N LEU A 21 11.70 16.62 6.28
CA LEU A 21 12.00 15.20 6.14
C LEU A 21 12.06 14.52 7.52
N LEU A 22 11.78 13.22 7.53
CA LEU A 22 11.98 12.39 8.71
C LEU A 22 13.46 12.28 9.07
N ASP A 23 13.71 12.06 10.36
CA ASP A 23 15.04 11.67 10.85
C ASP A 23 15.49 10.35 10.19
N VAL A 24 16.81 10.16 10.04
CA VAL A 24 17.40 9.02 9.33
C VAL A 24 16.91 7.67 9.87
N ASP A 25 16.79 7.51 11.19
CA ASP A 25 16.31 6.24 11.77
C ASP A 25 14.82 6.01 11.45
N ARG A 26 14.01 7.07 11.54
CA ARG A 26 12.59 6.99 11.17
C ARG A 26 12.38 6.75 9.68
N ALA A 27 13.22 7.33 8.82
CA ALA A 27 13.18 7.11 7.38
C ALA A 27 13.52 5.65 7.02
N LYS A 28 14.55 5.07 7.67
CA LYS A 28 14.88 3.63 7.52
C LYS A 28 13.72 2.73 7.94
N LYS A 29 13.10 3.02 9.09
CA LYS A 29 11.91 2.30 9.58
C LYS A 29 10.74 2.44 8.61
N PHE A 30 10.48 3.65 8.11
CA PHE A 30 9.44 3.91 7.13
C PHE A 30 9.64 3.03 5.88
N HIS A 31 10.84 3.07 5.28
CA HIS A 31 11.18 2.27 4.11
C HIS A 31 10.96 0.77 4.37
N SER A 32 11.52 0.24 5.46
CA SER A 32 11.40 -1.18 5.81
C SER A 32 9.93 -1.62 5.98
N ILE A 33 9.11 -0.83 6.67
CA ILE A 33 7.69 -1.14 6.87
C ILE A 33 6.92 -1.07 5.54
N THR A 34 7.14 -0.03 4.73
CA THR A 34 6.47 0.11 3.42
C THR A 34 6.82 -1.04 2.48
N ALA A 35 8.07 -1.52 2.47
CA ALA A 35 8.49 -2.65 1.66
C ALA A 35 7.81 -3.97 2.09
N LYS A 36 7.71 -4.22 3.41
CA LYS A 36 7.00 -5.40 3.93
C LYS A 36 5.51 -5.36 3.57
N LEU A 37 4.87 -4.20 3.73
CA LEU A 37 3.46 -4.02 3.37
C LEU A 37 3.23 -4.13 1.86
N LEU A 38 4.20 -3.72 1.03
CA LEU A 38 4.11 -3.87 -0.43
C LEU A 38 4.02 -5.34 -0.81
N TYR A 39 4.83 -6.20 -0.19
CA TYR A 39 4.75 -7.64 -0.39
C TYR A 39 3.37 -8.21 -0.01
N VAL A 40 2.86 -7.86 1.18
CA VAL A 40 1.54 -8.31 1.65
C VAL A 40 0.42 -7.83 0.72
N SER A 41 0.49 -6.58 0.26
CA SER A 41 -0.54 -6.00 -0.61
C SER A 41 -0.62 -6.64 -2.00
N ASN A 42 0.51 -7.15 -2.51
CA ASN A 42 0.54 -7.86 -3.79
C ASN A 42 0.12 -9.33 -3.67
N ARG A 43 0.21 -9.93 -2.49
CA ARG A 43 -0.05 -11.37 -2.29
C ARG A 43 -1.44 -11.69 -1.77
N ALA A 44 -1.95 -10.91 -0.82
CA ALA A 44 -3.17 -11.27 -0.09
C ALA A 44 -4.12 -10.10 0.16
N ARG A 45 -3.62 -8.85 0.10
CA ARG A 45 -4.38 -7.67 0.55
C ARG A 45 -4.39 -6.54 -0.48
N LEU A 46 -5.11 -6.77 -1.58
CA LEU A 46 -5.25 -5.80 -2.68
C LEU A 46 -5.89 -4.47 -2.22
N ASP A 47 -6.70 -4.51 -1.17
CA ASP A 47 -7.30 -3.34 -0.51
C ASP A 47 -6.27 -2.31 -0.03
N LEU A 48 -5.06 -2.76 0.36
CA LEU A 48 -3.99 -1.87 0.84
C LEU A 48 -3.14 -1.29 -0.30
N LYS A 49 -3.24 -1.86 -1.50
CA LYS A 49 -2.26 -1.65 -2.59
C LYS A 49 -2.17 -0.18 -3.00
N LEU A 50 -3.30 0.53 -3.08
CA LEU A 50 -3.32 1.95 -3.44
C LEU A 50 -2.52 2.80 -2.45
N SER A 51 -2.80 2.65 -1.16
CA SER A 51 -2.13 3.40 -0.10
C SER A 51 -0.65 3.09 -0.05
N ILE A 52 -0.27 1.82 -0.18
CA ILE A 52 1.12 1.39 -0.12
C ILE A 52 1.91 1.82 -1.36
N ALA A 53 1.35 1.70 -2.56
CA ALA A 53 1.99 2.14 -3.80
C ALA A 53 2.37 3.64 -3.73
N PHE A 54 1.44 4.46 -3.23
CA PHE A 54 1.73 5.87 -2.97
C PHE A 54 2.87 6.06 -1.97
N LEU A 55 2.82 5.39 -0.81
CA LEU A 55 3.86 5.52 0.22
C LEU A 55 5.24 5.02 -0.25
N THR A 56 5.29 3.99 -1.10
CA THR A 56 6.54 3.49 -1.68
C THR A 56 7.19 4.51 -2.62
N SER A 57 6.41 5.31 -3.36
CA SER A 57 6.95 6.40 -4.19
C SER A 57 7.64 7.51 -3.36
N ARG A 58 7.37 7.55 -2.06
CA ARG A 58 7.89 8.54 -1.11
C ARG A 58 8.94 7.98 -0.16
N ALA A 59 9.35 6.72 -0.34
CA ALA A 59 10.32 6.06 0.53
C ALA A 59 11.63 6.85 0.73
N SER A 60 12.16 7.44 -0.35
CA SER A 60 13.41 8.21 -0.32
C SER A 60 13.27 9.65 0.21
N LYS A 61 12.04 10.18 0.30
CA LYS A 61 11.73 11.58 0.68
C LYS A 61 10.51 11.65 1.59
N SER A 62 10.53 10.80 2.62
CA SER A 62 9.40 10.62 3.53
C SER A 62 9.35 11.74 4.57
N THR A 63 8.14 12.26 4.82
CA THR A 63 7.89 13.37 5.77
C THR A 63 7.02 12.93 6.95
N GLY A 64 6.85 13.79 7.95
CA GLY A 64 5.96 13.53 9.09
C GLY A 64 4.51 13.25 8.68
N GLN A 65 4.05 13.81 7.56
CA GLN A 65 2.71 13.52 7.02
C GLN A 65 2.64 12.10 6.47
N ASP A 66 3.67 11.65 5.76
CA ASP A 66 3.74 10.28 5.23
C ASP A 66 3.80 9.26 6.36
N TRP A 67 4.48 9.58 7.47
CA TRP A 67 4.47 8.77 8.68
C TRP A 67 3.06 8.59 9.26
N ARG A 68 2.26 9.67 9.31
CA ARG A 68 0.85 9.60 9.72
C ARG A 68 0.02 8.73 8.79
N LYS A 69 0.22 8.86 7.47
CA LYS A 69 -0.45 8.01 6.47
C LYS A 69 -0.08 6.54 6.63
N LEU A 70 1.19 6.21 6.87
CA LEU A 70 1.63 4.84 7.14
C LEU A 70 0.99 4.27 8.42
N ARG A 71 0.95 5.07 9.49
CA ARG A 71 0.28 4.67 10.74
C ARG A 71 -1.22 4.42 10.53
N TRP A 72 -1.87 5.15 9.63
CA TRP A 72 -3.27 4.94 9.28
C TRP A 72 -3.49 3.58 8.62
N VAL A 73 -2.64 3.24 7.63
CA VAL A 73 -2.68 1.92 6.96
C VAL A 73 -2.48 0.79 7.96
N LEU A 74 -1.54 0.93 8.90
CA LEU A 74 -1.30 -0.07 9.94
C LEU A 74 -2.49 -0.24 10.90
N GLN A 75 -3.19 0.84 11.25
CA GLN A 75 -4.40 0.76 12.08
C GLN A 75 -5.54 0.04 11.36
N TYR A 76 -5.71 0.31 10.07
CA TYR A 76 -6.69 -0.38 9.24
C TYR A 76 -6.35 -1.87 9.09
N ALA A 77 -5.09 -2.21 8.79
CA ALA A 77 -4.64 -3.60 8.69
C ALA A 77 -4.83 -4.37 10.00
N LYS A 78 -4.58 -3.73 11.15
CA LYS A 78 -4.84 -4.31 12.47
C LYS A 78 -6.34 -4.53 12.72
N GLY A 79 -7.19 -3.58 12.36
CA GLY A 79 -8.64 -3.69 12.56
C GLY A 79 -9.34 -4.68 11.63
N THR A 80 -8.67 -5.10 10.56
CA THR A 80 -9.20 -6.00 9.54
C THR A 80 -8.36 -7.28 9.41
N LEU A 81 -7.65 -7.65 10.47
CA LEU A 81 -6.79 -8.83 10.47
C LEU A 81 -7.60 -10.13 10.29
N ASP A 82 -8.77 -10.18 10.93
CA ASP A 82 -9.67 -11.33 10.91
C ASP A 82 -10.64 -11.33 9.71
N MET A 83 -10.57 -10.30 8.86
CA MET A 83 -11.40 -10.24 7.64
C MET A 83 -10.80 -11.13 6.56
N VAL A 84 -11.60 -12.10 6.09
CA VAL A 84 -11.27 -12.97 4.97
C VAL A 84 -11.86 -12.44 3.67
N SER A 85 -11.09 -12.51 2.58
CA SER A 85 -11.57 -12.12 1.26
C SER A 85 -12.26 -13.31 0.60
N ILE A 86 -13.59 -13.26 0.50
CA ILE A 86 -14.39 -14.30 -0.16
C ILE A 86 -14.52 -13.93 -1.64
N LEU A 87 -13.92 -14.73 -2.51
CA LEU A 87 -14.12 -14.62 -3.96
C LEU A 87 -15.25 -15.57 -4.35
N GLY A 88 -16.35 -15.01 -4.84
CA GLY A 88 -17.42 -15.80 -5.46
C GLY A 88 -16.92 -16.38 -6.77
N VAL A 89 -17.07 -17.69 -6.95
CA VAL A 89 -16.75 -18.40 -8.20
C VAL A 89 -18.05 -19.01 -8.71
N ASP A 90 -18.44 -18.69 -9.95
CA ASP A 90 -19.66 -19.24 -10.58
C ASP A 90 -19.56 -20.76 -10.86
N SER A 91 -18.36 -21.27 -11.12
CA SER A 91 -18.10 -22.70 -11.30
C SER A 91 -16.65 -23.06 -10.97
N MET A 92 -16.46 -24.03 -10.07
CA MET A 92 -15.13 -24.51 -9.65
C MET A 92 -14.35 -25.20 -10.79
N MET A 93 -15.02 -25.54 -11.89
CA MET A 93 -14.44 -26.18 -13.07
C MET A 93 -13.80 -25.22 -14.08
N SER A 94 -14.01 -23.90 -13.95
CA SER A 94 -13.48 -22.92 -14.91
C SER A 94 -12.69 -21.83 -14.19
N LEU A 95 -11.39 -22.05 -13.97
CA LEU A 95 -10.47 -21.00 -13.55
C LEU A 95 -10.00 -20.23 -14.79
N ILE A 96 -10.73 -19.18 -15.16
CA ILE A 96 -10.37 -18.33 -16.30
C ILE A 96 -9.38 -17.28 -15.80
N ASN A 97 -8.09 -17.48 -16.04
CA ASN A 97 -7.06 -16.47 -15.78
C ASN A 97 -6.73 -15.69 -17.06
N TRP A 98 -6.89 -14.38 -17.02
CA TRP A 98 -6.45 -13.50 -18.10
C TRP A 98 -5.02 -13.05 -17.81
N VAL A 99 -4.08 -13.45 -18.66
CA VAL A 99 -2.68 -12.99 -18.60
C VAL A 99 -2.52 -11.91 -19.67
N ASP A 100 -2.36 -10.66 -19.26
CA ASP A 100 -1.99 -9.57 -20.16
C ASP A 100 -0.47 -9.40 -20.16
N ALA A 101 0.13 -9.41 -21.36
CA ALA A 101 1.56 -9.27 -21.57
C ALA A 101 1.80 -8.23 -22.67
N SER A 102 2.04 -6.98 -22.29
CA SER A 102 2.44 -5.92 -23.22
C SER A 102 3.96 -5.92 -23.41
N TYR A 103 4.45 -6.42 -24.54
CA TYR A 103 5.85 -6.37 -24.93
C TYR A 103 6.19 -5.00 -25.54
N ALA A 104 6.97 -4.19 -24.84
CA ALA A 104 7.47 -2.91 -25.35
C ALA A 104 8.77 -3.13 -26.14
N VAL A 105 8.67 -3.31 -27.46
CA VAL A 105 9.84 -3.24 -28.35
C VAL A 105 10.29 -1.79 -28.45
N LYS A 106 11.50 -1.52 -27.97
CA LYS A 106 12.18 -0.25 -28.20
C LYS A 106 12.65 -0.22 -29.66
N MET A 107 12.03 0.62 -30.49
CA MET A 107 12.59 0.97 -31.80
C MET A 107 13.74 1.95 -31.59
N THR A 108 14.97 1.49 -31.87
CA THR A 108 16.16 2.30 -32.15
C THR A 108 16.04 2.99 -33.50
#